data_AF-A0A251UK74-F1
#
_entry.id   AF-A0A251UK74-F1
#
_cell.length_a   1.000
_cell.length_b   1.000
_cell.length_c   1.000
_cell.angle_alpha   90.00
_cell.angle_beta   90.00
_cell.angle_gamma   90.00
#
_symmetry.space_group_name_H-M   'P 1'
#
loop_
_entity.id
_entity.type
_entity.pdbx_description
1 polymer ?
#
loop_
_entity_poly.entity_id
_entity_poly.type
_entity_poly.pdbx_seq_one_letter_code
_entity_poly.pdbx_strand_id
1 'polypeptide(L)'
;MTTRLRKNRKKRGHVSVGHCRVRKHRKQPRGRGNAGGMHHHQILFDKYHPSFFGKVSMRYFHRLRNKFYYLIVNKDKLWSMVP
;
A
#
# COMPACT_ATOMS: atom_id res chain seq x y z
N MET A 1 -0.70 7.21 19.69
CA MET A 1 -1.49 6.26 20.50
C MET A 1 -0.78 5.97 21.81
N THR A 2 -1.46 6.12 22.96
CA THR A 2 -0.88 5.80 24.27
C THR A 2 -0.70 4.29 24.46
N THR A 3 0.30 3.90 25.25
CA THR A 3 0.64 2.49 25.51
C THR A 3 -0.51 1.72 26.19
N ARG A 4 -1.32 2.41 27.00
CA ARG A 4 -2.49 1.86 27.71
C ARG A 4 -3.53 1.26 26.77
N LEU A 5 -3.74 1.85 25.59
CA LEU A 5 -4.78 1.43 24.65
C LEU A 5 -4.33 0.33 23.68
N ARG A 6 -3.07 -0.12 23.74
CA ARG A 6 -2.56 -1.17 22.84
C ARG A 6 -3.23 -2.52 23.11
N LYS A 7 -3.71 -3.18 22.04
CA LYS A 7 -4.34 -4.51 22.09
C LYS A 7 -3.54 -5.57 22.87
N ASN A 8 -2.21 -5.52 22.82
CA ASN A 8 -1.35 -6.47 23.52
C ASN A 8 -1.43 -6.35 25.05
N ARG A 9 -1.78 -5.18 25.61
CA ARG A 9 -1.94 -5.03 27.07
C ARG A 9 -3.13 -5.83 27.58
N LYS A 10 -4.22 -5.90 26.80
CA LYS A 10 -5.42 -6.70 27.10
C LYS A 10 -5.20 -8.21 26.98
N LYS A 11 -4.10 -8.65 26.35
CA LYS A 11 -3.78 -10.06 26.11
C LYS A 11 -2.76 -10.64 27.10
N ARG A 12 -2.36 -9.92 28.15
CA ARG A 12 -1.51 -10.47 29.21
C ARG A 12 -2.26 -11.60 29.93
N GLY A 13 -1.55 -12.67 30.28
CA GLY A 13 -2.16 -13.91 30.81
C GLY A 13 -2.66 -14.89 29.74
N HIS A 14 -2.83 -14.46 28.48
CA HIS A 14 -3.19 -15.37 27.40
C HIS A 14 -1.95 -16.13 26.92
N VAL A 15 -2.03 -17.47 26.89
CA VAL A 15 -0.93 -18.39 26.54
C VAL A 15 -0.23 -18.07 25.20
N SER A 16 -0.93 -17.48 24.24
CA SER A 16 -0.41 -17.27 22.89
C SER A 16 -0.53 -15.83 22.35
N VAL A 17 -0.90 -14.88 23.21
CA VAL A 17 -1.03 -13.45 22.85
C VAL A 17 -1.92 -13.22 21.60
N GLY A 18 -2.89 -14.11 21.39
CA GLY A 18 -3.82 -14.10 20.26
C GLY A 18 -3.21 -14.50 18.91
N HIS A 19 -2.09 -15.22 18.91
CA HIS A 19 -1.57 -15.95 17.76
C HIS A 19 -1.69 -17.45 18.05
N CYS A 20 -2.77 -18.07 17.56
CA CYS A 20 -3.24 -19.43 17.83
C CYS A 20 -2.18 -20.48 18.26
N ARG A 21 -2.58 -21.42 19.13
CA ARG A 21 -1.66 -22.40 19.76
C ARG A 21 -0.87 -23.28 18.78
N VAL A 22 -1.43 -23.68 17.64
CA VAL A 22 -0.80 -24.64 16.71
C VAL A 22 0.12 -23.96 15.70
N ARG A 23 -0.41 -23.03 14.88
CA ARG A 23 0.40 -22.38 13.81
C ARG A 23 1.49 -21.44 14.32
N LYS A 24 1.38 -20.95 15.57
CA LYS A 24 2.27 -20.01 16.27
C LYS A 24 2.57 -18.72 15.48
N HIS A 25 3.14 -17.72 16.16
CA HIS A 25 3.70 -16.55 15.48
C HIS A 25 5.13 -16.86 15.02
N ARG A 26 5.39 -16.75 13.72
CA ARG A 26 6.74 -16.87 13.13
C ARG A 26 7.12 -15.55 12.48
N LYS A 27 8.42 -15.22 12.48
CA LYS A 27 8.92 -13.90 12.03
C LYS A 27 8.50 -13.58 10.58
N GLN A 28 8.71 -14.49 9.63
CA GLN A 28 8.38 -14.34 8.21
C GLN A 28 7.99 -15.68 7.57
N PRO A 29 6.73 -16.13 7.71
CA PRO A 29 6.32 -17.45 7.22
C PRO A 29 6.20 -17.55 5.69
N ARG A 30 6.08 -16.42 4.96
CA ARG A 30 5.86 -16.39 3.50
C ARG A 30 6.76 -15.40 2.76
N GLY A 31 7.85 -14.97 3.39
CA GLY A 31 8.77 -13.95 2.88
C GLY A 31 8.57 -12.57 3.52
N ARG A 32 9.31 -11.57 3.01
CA ARG A 32 9.29 -10.17 3.46
C ARG A 32 8.65 -9.29 2.38
N GLY A 33 7.92 -8.25 2.80
CA GLY A 33 7.32 -7.28 1.88
C GLY A 33 6.45 -7.97 0.82
N ASN A 34 6.69 -7.64 -0.44
CA ASN A 34 5.92 -8.14 -1.59
C ASN A 34 6.50 -9.44 -2.19
N ALA A 35 7.26 -10.22 -1.42
CA ALA A 35 7.83 -11.48 -1.88
C ALA A 35 6.74 -12.48 -2.33
N GLY A 36 7.04 -13.25 -3.39
CA GLY A 36 6.13 -14.26 -3.92
C GLY A 36 4.95 -13.72 -4.72
N GLY A 37 4.96 -12.43 -5.10
CA GLY A 37 3.84 -11.79 -5.77
C GLY A 37 3.48 -12.34 -7.16
N MET A 38 4.38 -13.07 -7.83
CA MET A 38 4.08 -13.85 -9.05
C MET A 38 4.03 -15.37 -8.80
N HIS A 39 4.13 -15.79 -7.54
CA HIS A 39 4.14 -17.21 -7.14
C HIS A 39 3.02 -17.46 -6.12
N HIS A 40 3.34 -17.84 -4.89
CA HIS A 40 2.38 -18.19 -3.85
C HIS A 40 1.53 -17.02 -3.32
N HIS A 41 1.80 -15.79 -3.74
CA HIS A 41 0.97 -14.60 -3.47
C HIS A 41 0.35 -13.99 -4.73
N GLN A 42 0.42 -14.65 -5.88
CA GLN A 42 -0.12 -14.16 -7.15
C GLN A 42 -1.59 -13.74 -7.06
N ILE A 43 -2.43 -14.55 -6.41
CA ILE A 43 -3.86 -14.27 -6.25
C ILE A 43 -4.12 -12.89 -5.59
N LEU A 44 -3.24 -12.44 -4.68
CA LEU A 44 -3.37 -11.14 -4.03
C LEU A 44 -3.15 -10.00 -5.02
N PHE A 45 -2.14 -10.13 -5.89
CA PHE A 45 -1.76 -9.11 -6.85
C PHE A 45 -2.75 -9.05 -8.01
N ASP A 46 -3.15 -10.21 -8.54
CA ASP A 46 -4.11 -10.26 -9.66
C ASP A 46 -5.47 -9.68 -9.25
N LYS A 47 -5.88 -9.87 -7.99
CA LYS A 47 -7.18 -9.39 -7.50
C LYS A 47 -7.20 -7.90 -7.15
N TYR A 48 -6.18 -7.40 -6.44
CA TYR A 48 -6.22 -6.05 -5.87
C TYR A 48 -5.28 -5.06 -6.55
N HIS A 49 -4.28 -5.55 -7.29
CA HIS A 49 -3.25 -4.74 -7.92
C HIS A 49 -3.02 -5.17 -9.38
N PRO A 50 -4.04 -5.06 -10.24
CA PRO A 50 -3.87 -5.34 -11.66
C PRO A 50 -2.77 -4.43 -12.23
N SER A 51 -1.94 -5.00 -13.11
CA SER A 51 -0.78 -4.32 -13.74
C SER A 51 0.35 -3.91 -12.79
N PHE A 52 0.38 -4.45 -11.57
CA PHE A 52 1.53 -4.24 -10.66
C PHE A 52 2.84 -4.78 -11.26
N PHE A 53 2.76 -5.89 -12.00
CA PHE A 53 3.89 -6.47 -12.72
C PHE A 53 3.85 -6.08 -14.20
N GLY A 54 5.05 -5.90 -14.77
CA GLY A 54 5.24 -5.56 -16.18
C GLY A 54 5.85 -4.18 -16.39
N LYS A 55 6.16 -3.87 -17.65
CA LYS A 55 6.69 -2.57 -18.09
C LYS A 55 5.77 -1.99 -19.14
N VAL A 56 5.25 -0.78 -18.89
CA VAL A 56 4.24 -0.15 -19.76
C VAL A 56 4.84 0.90 -20.69
N SER A 57 5.91 1.60 -20.28
CA SER A 57 6.42 2.75 -21.02
C SER A 57 7.95 2.82 -21.11
N MET A 58 8.42 3.80 -21.90
CA MET A 58 9.82 4.17 -21.97
C MET A 58 10.24 4.98 -20.73
N ARG A 59 11.51 4.86 -20.32
CA ARG A 59 12.09 5.61 -19.20
C ARG A 59 12.39 7.03 -19.65
N TYR A 60 11.93 8.03 -18.90
CA TYR A 60 12.26 9.42 -19.14
C TYR A 60 13.26 9.93 -18.09
N PHE A 61 14.49 10.18 -18.53
CA PHE A 61 15.58 10.66 -17.68
C PHE A 61 15.45 12.16 -17.41
N HIS A 62 15.87 12.61 -16.21
CA HIS A 62 15.88 14.03 -15.82
C HIS A 62 14.53 14.75 -16.07
N ARG A 63 13.43 14.13 -15.64
CA ARG A 63 12.08 14.69 -15.79
C ARG A 63 11.91 15.97 -14.96
N LEU A 64 12.00 17.12 -15.60
CA LEU A 64 11.72 18.44 -15.00
C LEU A 64 10.20 18.67 -14.94
N ARG A 65 9.60 18.56 -13.74
CA ARG A 65 8.13 18.67 -13.55
C ARG A 65 7.56 20.01 -14.04
N ASN A 66 8.31 21.11 -13.91
CA ASN A 66 7.87 22.44 -14.36
C ASN A 66 7.62 22.52 -15.87
N LYS A 67 8.35 21.74 -16.69
CA LYS A 67 8.13 21.70 -18.15
C LYS A 67 6.81 21.03 -18.54
N PHE A 68 6.25 20.20 -17.67
CA PHE A 68 4.97 19.50 -17.89
C PHE A 68 3.81 20.14 -17.13
N TYR A 69 4.04 21.29 -16.50
CA TYR A 69 3.01 21.94 -15.72
C TYR A 69 2.06 22.71 -16.63
N TYR A 70 0.80 22.33 -16.61
CA TYR A 70 -0.30 23.06 -17.24
C TYR A 70 -1.53 22.97 -16.34
N LEU A 71 -2.14 24.12 -16.04
CA LEU A 71 -3.40 24.21 -15.30
C LEU A 71 -4.55 24.04 -16.29
N ILE A 72 -5.38 23.01 -16.08
CA ILE A 72 -6.62 22.83 -16.84
C ILE A 72 -7.76 23.43 -16.02
N VAL A 73 -8.45 24.43 -16.56
CA VAL A 73 -9.66 25.01 -15.97
C VAL A 73 -10.85 24.63 -16.84
N ASN A 74 -11.91 24.09 -16.23
CA ASN A 74 -13.14 23.81 -16.95
C ASN A 74 -13.91 25.11 -17.23
N LYS A 75 -14.61 25.17 -18.36
CA LYS A 75 -15.32 26.39 -18.83
C LYS A 75 -16.38 26.89 -17.84
N ASP A 76 -17.06 25.98 -17.14
CA ASP A 76 -18.06 26.27 -16.11
C ASP A 76 -17.50 27.07 -14.93
N LYS A 77 -16.19 26.95 -14.66
CA LYS A 77 -15.55 27.60 -13.50
C LYS A 77 -14.95 28.97 -13.82
N LEU A 78 -14.98 29.43 -15.08
CA LEU A 78 -14.38 30.70 -15.47
C LEU A 78 -15.01 31.90 -14.77
N TRP A 79 -16.35 31.92 -14.65
CA TRP A 79 -17.07 33.00 -13.98
C TRP A 79 -16.84 33.07 -12.46
N SER A 80 -16.39 31.96 -11.85
CA SER A 80 -16.04 31.94 -10.42
C SER A 80 -14.64 32.53 -10.12
N MET A 81 -13.87 32.85 -11.15
CA MET A 81 -12.53 33.43 -11.03
C MET A 81 -12.53 34.95 -11.19
N VAL A 82 -13.68 35.54 -11.49
CA VAL A 82 -13.88 36.99 -11.51
C VAL A 82 -14.19 37.41 -10.06
N PRO A 83 -13.41 38.34 -9.47
CA PRO A 83 -13.64 38.82 -8.10
C PRO A 83 -14.94 39.61 -7.95
#